data_AF-Q2JBL1-F1
#
_entry.id   AF-Q2JBL1-F1
#
_cell.length_a   1.000
_cell.length_b   1.000
_cell.length_c   1.000
_cell.angle_alpha   90.00
_cell.angle_beta   90.00
_cell.angle_gamma   90.00
#
_symmetry.space_group_name_H-M   'P 1'
#
loop_
_entity.id
_entity.type
_entity.pdbx_description
1 polymer ?
#
loop_
_entity_poly.entity_id
_entity_poly.type
_entity_poly.pdbx_seq_one_letter_code
_entity_poly.pdbx_strand_id
1 'polypeptide(L)'
;MDDRPHLVHGNPLGSAAGRAGGTAGLSAPRWRPVGTGDTVTRLWDVQAGNVPDVELPGGDGLLLAGPVLDVDCNRAVQVRVRPVEDGPLLPAAVAATAQDGVATVTAHPRTCPPGNTRLAFLLGRYIHGDRVAAGVDMPVVTVGCALRPEEFGGVGIMPVSHRVRLLDGGGRWVEHTMWEVMSLPRYAALARENRL
;
A
#
# COMPACT_ATOMS: atom_id res chain seq x y z
N MET A 1 10.28 -23.42 -10.51
CA MET A 1 9.56 -22.24 -9.99
C MET A 1 9.32 -21.33 -11.17
N ASP A 2 8.05 -21.08 -11.50
CA ASP A 2 7.65 -20.28 -12.66
C ASP A 2 7.75 -18.80 -12.24
N ASP A 3 8.75 -18.08 -12.76
CA ASP A 3 9.04 -16.67 -12.43
C ASP A 3 8.14 -15.72 -13.25
N ARG A 4 6.86 -16.10 -13.41
CA ARG A 4 5.92 -15.35 -14.24
C ARG A 4 5.25 -14.26 -13.40
N PRO A 5 5.27 -13.02 -13.87
CA PRO A 5 4.55 -11.95 -13.21
C PRO A 5 3.03 -12.20 -13.26
N HIS A 6 2.36 -12.07 -12.12
CA HIS A 6 0.90 -12.15 -12.06
C HIS A 6 0.31 -10.76 -12.31
N LEU A 7 -0.64 -10.68 -13.25
CA LEU A 7 -1.40 -9.46 -13.51
C LEU A 7 -2.60 -9.43 -12.55
N VAL A 8 -2.68 -8.40 -11.70
CA VAL A 8 -3.83 -8.22 -10.80
C VAL A 8 -4.82 -7.27 -11.48
N HIS A 9 -6.02 -7.76 -11.78
CA HIS A 9 -7.11 -7.00 -12.38
C HIS A 9 -7.99 -6.32 -11.30
N GLY A 10 -8.29 -5.04 -11.47
CA GLY A 10 -9.18 -4.26 -10.59
C GLY A 10 -9.07 -2.75 -10.87
N ASN A 11 -9.95 -1.90 -10.32
CA ASN A 11 -9.76 -0.45 -10.37
C ASN A 11 -9.16 0.05 -9.05
N PRO A 12 -7.82 -0.03 -8.85
CA PRO A 12 -7.19 0.19 -7.55
C PRO A 12 -7.18 1.65 -7.10
N LEU A 13 -7.69 2.59 -7.89
CA LEU A 13 -7.50 4.02 -7.64
C LEU A 13 -8.77 4.88 -7.77
N GLY A 14 -9.91 4.32 -8.20
CA GLY A 14 -11.13 5.11 -8.39
C GLY A 14 -11.00 6.20 -9.48
N SER A 15 -12.10 6.53 -10.15
CA SER A 15 -12.12 7.62 -11.13
C SER A 15 -12.69 8.88 -10.48
N ALA A 16 -11.91 9.96 -10.43
CA ALA A 16 -12.39 11.30 -10.14
C ALA A 16 -12.78 12.00 -11.46
N ALA A 17 -13.81 11.50 -12.14
CA ALA A 17 -14.42 12.22 -13.26
C ALA A 17 -15.89 11.85 -13.36
N GLY A 18 -16.77 12.79 -12.99
CA GLY A 18 -18.20 12.62 -13.12
C GLY A 18 -18.65 12.76 -14.57
N ARG A 19 -19.44 11.79 -15.06
CA ARG A 19 -20.76 12.05 -15.66
C ARG A 19 -21.56 10.75 -15.80
N ALA A 20 -22.86 10.92 -15.57
CA ALA A 20 -23.95 9.96 -15.47
C ALA A 20 -23.93 8.74 -16.42
N GLY A 21 -24.22 7.57 -15.86
CA GLY A 21 -24.59 6.34 -16.57
C GLY A 21 -24.58 5.15 -15.60
N GLY A 22 -25.75 4.63 -15.24
CA GLY A 22 -25.92 3.68 -14.15
C GLY A 22 -25.27 2.31 -14.36
N THR A 23 -24.33 1.99 -13.48
CA THR A 23 -24.03 0.65 -12.92
C THR A 23 -23.37 0.94 -11.57
N ALA A 24 -23.69 0.19 -10.51
CA ALA A 24 -23.23 0.42 -9.14
C ALA A 24 -21.70 0.68 -9.07
N GLY A 25 -21.35 1.96 -9.08
CA GLY A 25 -19.96 2.42 -9.13
C GLY A 25 -19.35 2.25 -7.75
N LEU A 26 -18.36 1.38 -7.66
CA LEU A 26 -17.48 1.23 -6.50
C LEU A 26 -16.95 2.62 -6.13
N SER A 27 -17.34 3.12 -4.95
CA SER A 27 -16.88 4.42 -4.47
C SER A 27 -15.40 4.33 -4.15
N ALA A 28 -14.58 5.20 -4.73
CA ALA A 28 -13.19 5.40 -4.33
C ALA A 28 -13.10 5.56 -2.80
N PRO A 29 -12.01 5.09 -2.15
CA PRO A 29 -11.83 5.33 -0.73
C PRO A 29 -11.90 6.81 -0.44
N ARG A 30 -12.72 7.17 0.55
CA ARG A 30 -12.88 8.56 0.94
C ARG A 30 -11.82 8.90 1.98
N TRP A 31 -10.94 9.84 1.63
CA TRP A 31 -9.99 10.42 2.57
C TRP A 31 -10.68 11.45 3.46
N ARG A 32 -10.39 11.40 4.76
CA ARG A 32 -10.64 12.51 5.68
C ARG A 32 -9.43 12.67 6.61
N PRO A 33 -8.87 13.88 6.77
CA PRO A 33 -7.89 14.13 7.82
C PRO A 33 -8.60 14.05 9.18
N VAL A 34 -8.01 13.33 10.15
CA VAL A 34 -8.55 13.22 11.51
C VAL A 34 -7.41 13.52 12.50
N GLY A 35 -7.52 14.63 13.23
CA GLY A 35 -6.59 14.99 14.31
C GLY A 35 -6.61 16.48 14.69
N THR A 36 -6.40 16.76 15.98
CA THR A 36 -6.10 18.09 16.55
C THR A 36 -4.72 18.00 17.23
N GLY A 37 -3.69 18.62 16.64
CA GLY A 37 -2.29 18.58 17.10
C GLY A 37 -1.30 18.03 16.06
N ASP A 38 0.01 18.12 16.33
CA ASP A 38 1.18 17.87 15.44
C ASP A 38 1.29 16.45 14.80
N THR A 39 0.30 15.58 14.97
CA THR A 39 0.29 14.22 14.41
C THR A 39 -0.90 14.07 13.45
N VAL A 40 -0.64 14.28 12.16
CA VAL A 40 -1.64 14.04 11.10
C VAL A 40 -1.86 12.54 10.94
N THR A 41 -2.99 12.03 11.43
CA THR A 41 -3.43 10.65 11.14
C THR A 41 -4.35 10.65 9.93
N ARG A 42 -4.01 9.86 8.90
CA ARG A 42 -4.85 9.72 7.69
C ARG A 42 -5.82 8.56 7.85
N LEU A 43 -7.10 8.83 7.64
CA LEU A 43 -8.17 7.83 7.64
C LEU A 43 -8.57 7.46 6.19
N TRP A 44 -8.68 6.16 5.92
CA TRP A 44 -9.03 5.61 4.61
C TRP A 44 -10.24 4.68 4.73
N ASP A 45 -11.34 4.96 4.05
CA ASP A 45 -12.52 4.05 4.03
C ASP A 45 -12.49 3.15 2.78
N VAL A 46 -12.36 1.84 2.93
CA VAL A 46 -12.25 0.84 1.83
C VAL A 46 -13.44 -0.13 1.86
N GLN A 47 -13.97 -0.50 0.70
CA GLN A 47 -14.95 -1.59 0.58
C GLN A 47 -14.25 -2.94 0.40
N ALA A 48 -14.75 -4.01 1.05
CA ALA A 48 -14.14 -5.35 0.93
C ALA A 48 -13.97 -5.84 -0.52
N GLY A 49 -14.93 -5.54 -1.41
CA GLY A 49 -14.85 -5.88 -2.83
C GLY A 49 -13.70 -5.20 -3.60
N ASN A 50 -13.06 -4.18 -3.03
CA ASN A 50 -11.91 -3.49 -3.62
C ASN A 50 -10.56 -4.06 -3.18
N VAL A 51 -10.53 -4.95 -2.18
CA VAL A 51 -9.28 -5.56 -1.71
C VAL A 51 -8.88 -6.67 -2.70
N PRO A 52 -7.72 -6.56 -3.36
CA PRO A 52 -7.34 -7.51 -4.40
C PRO A 52 -7.00 -8.87 -3.81
N ASP A 53 -7.37 -9.93 -4.53
CA ASP A 53 -6.95 -11.29 -4.21
C ASP A 53 -5.56 -11.55 -4.81
N VAL A 54 -4.53 -11.16 -4.06
CA VAL A 54 -3.12 -11.39 -4.41
C VAL A 54 -2.64 -12.65 -3.69
N GLU A 55 -1.96 -13.53 -4.42
CA GLU A 55 -1.27 -14.70 -3.85
C GLU A 55 -0.09 -14.24 -2.99
N LEU A 56 0.01 -14.78 -1.78
CA LEU A 56 1.02 -14.41 -0.81
C LEU A 56 2.02 -15.56 -0.63
N PRO A 57 3.29 -15.25 -0.31
CA PRO A 57 4.25 -16.29 0.02
C PRO A 57 3.83 -17.00 1.31
N GLY A 58 4.14 -18.30 1.43
CA GLY A 58 3.82 -19.08 2.64
C GLY A 58 4.65 -18.70 3.88
N GLY A 59 5.65 -17.83 3.71
CA GLY A 59 6.50 -17.28 4.77
C GLY A 59 6.67 -15.78 4.60
N ASP A 60 7.72 -15.22 5.19
CA ASP A 60 8.02 -13.81 5.02
C ASP A 60 8.29 -13.49 3.54
N GLY A 61 7.81 -12.35 3.07
CA GLY A 61 8.04 -11.96 1.68
C GLY A 61 7.58 -10.57 1.33
N LEU A 62 7.78 -10.20 0.07
CA LEU A 62 7.46 -8.89 -0.47
C LEU A 62 6.56 -9.02 -1.69
N LEU A 63 5.58 -8.13 -1.78
CA LEU A 63 4.85 -7.84 -3.01
C LEU A 63 5.48 -6.61 -3.66
N LEU A 64 6.09 -6.77 -4.83
CA LEU A 64 6.71 -5.70 -5.61
C LEU A 64 5.78 -5.35 -6.77
N ALA A 65 5.18 -4.17 -6.70
CA ALA A 65 4.21 -3.72 -7.70
C ALA A 65 4.74 -2.55 -8.53
N GLY A 66 4.58 -2.65 -9.84
CA GLY A 66 4.97 -1.61 -10.78
C GLY A 66 3.99 -0.44 -10.88
N PRO A 67 4.15 0.46 -11.87
CA PRO A 67 3.18 1.51 -12.13
C PRO A 67 1.81 0.92 -12.52
N VAL A 68 0.77 1.75 -12.46
CA VAL A 68 -0.54 1.36 -12.98
C VAL A 68 -0.49 1.40 -14.49
N LEU A 69 -0.93 0.32 -15.12
CA LEU A 69 -1.01 0.14 -16.55
C LEU A 69 -2.48 0.23 -16.99
N ASP A 70 -2.73 0.78 -18.16
CA ASP A 70 -4.04 0.69 -18.82
C ASP A 70 -4.01 -0.50 -19.79
N VAL A 71 -4.85 -1.50 -19.53
CA VAL A 71 -4.96 -2.76 -20.28
C VAL A 71 -6.43 -2.99 -20.60
N ASP A 72 -6.80 -3.00 -21.89
CA ASP A 72 -8.16 -3.27 -22.36
C ASP A 72 -9.25 -2.44 -21.63
N CYS A 73 -9.01 -1.13 -21.53
CA CYS A 73 -9.87 -0.18 -20.80
C CYS A 73 -9.99 -0.44 -19.29
N ASN A 74 -9.17 -1.34 -18.74
CA ASN A 74 -9.04 -1.59 -17.31
C ASN A 74 -7.69 -1.07 -16.81
N ARG A 75 -7.64 -0.74 -15.51
CA ARG A 75 -6.38 -0.47 -14.83
C ARG A 75 -5.82 -1.79 -14.31
N ALA A 76 -4.53 -2.01 -14.45
CA ALA A 76 -3.85 -3.22 -13.98
C ALA A 76 -2.52 -2.85 -13.33
N VAL A 77 -2.02 -3.74 -12.47
CA VAL A 77 -0.67 -3.62 -11.91
C VAL A 77 0.02 -4.96 -12.03
N GLN A 78 1.26 -4.92 -12.50
CA GLN A 78 2.14 -6.08 -12.47
C GLN A 78 2.68 -6.26 -11.05
N VAL A 79 2.47 -7.45 -10.47
CA VAL A 79 2.96 -7.78 -9.12
C VAL A 79 3.94 -8.95 -9.21
N ARG A 80 5.11 -8.77 -8.61
CA ARG A 80 6.09 -9.83 -8.38
C ARG A 80 6.09 -10.19 -6.90
N VAL A 81 6.01 -11.47 -6.58
CA VAL A 81 6.07 -11.97 -5.20
C VAL A 81 7.47 -12.51 -4.96
N ARG A 82 8.14 -12.02 -3.92
CA ARG A 82 9.50 -12.42 -3.56
C ARG A 82 9.54 -12.93 -2.11
N PRO A 83 9.79 -14.22 -1.87
CA PRO A 83 10.10 -14.72 -0.54
C PRO A 83 11.33 -14.00 0.04
N VAL A 84 11.33 -13.80 1.35
CA VAL A 84 12.49 -13.27 2.08
C VAL A 84 12.91 -14.35 3.07
N GLU A 85 14.03 -15.00 2.78
CA GLU A 85 14.67 -15.94 3.69
C GLU A 85 15.44 -15.18 4.78
N ASP A 86 15.43 -15.71 6.01
CA ASP A 86 16.15 -15.28 7.21
C ASP A 86 16.83 -13.89 7.15
N GLY A 87 16.19 -12.88 7.75
CA GLY A 87 16.72 -11.53 7.86
C GLY A 87 15.64 -10.49 8.21
N PRO A 88 16.01 -9.22 8.44
CA PRO A 88 15.03 -8.20 8.79
C PRO A 88 14.21 -7.79 7.55
N LEU A 89 12.91 -8.10 7.58
CA LEU A 89 11.99 -7.92 6.46
C LEU A 89 11.84 -6.46 6.00
N LEU A 90 11.78 -5.50 6.94
CA LEU A 90 11.58 -4.09 6.60
C LEU A 90 12.79 -3.47 5.87
N PRO A 91 14.05 -3.68 6.31
CA PRO A 91 15.22 -3.34 5.51
C PRO A 91 15.19 -3.93 4.10
N ALA A 92 14.80 -5.21 3.95
CA ALA A 92 14.68 -5.83 2.63
C ALA A 92 13.60 -5.17 1.76
N ALA A 93 12.48 -4.76 2.37
CA ALA A 93 11.41 -4.04 1.70
C ALA A 93 11.86 -2.64 1.23
N VAL A 94 12.54 -1.89 2.10
CA VAL A 94 13.11 -0.57 1.75
C VAL A 94 14.15 -0.70 0.65
N ALA A 95 15.06 -1.67 0.72
CA ALA A 95 16.05 -1.91 -0.31
C ALA A 95 15.41 -2.26 -1.67
N ALA A 96 14.28 -3.00 -1.67
CA ALA A 96 13.57 -3.35 -2.90
C ALA A 96 13.01 -2.13 -3.66
N THR A 97 12.82 -0.99 -2.99
CA THR A 97 12.38 0.26 -3.66
C THR A 97 13.42 0.85 -4.60
N ALA A 98 14.68 0.39 -4.55
CA ALA A 98 15.72 0.84 -5.46
C ALA A 98 15.72 0.07 -6.79
N GLN A 99 14.86 -0.96 -6.95
CA GLN A 99 14.75 -1.71 -8.19
C GLN A 99 13.95 -0.94 -9.23
N ASP A 100 14.42 -1.00 -10.47
CA ASP A 100 13.73 -0.36 -11.60
C ASP A 100 12.30 -0.88 -11.76
N GLY A 101 11.39 0.06 -12.00
CA GLY A 101 9.97 -0.22 -12.22
C GLY A 101 9.19 -0.62 -10.98
N VAL A 102 9.74 -0.48 -9.76
CA VAL A 102 8.99 -0.69 -8.51
C VAL A 102 8.37 0.61 -8.02
N ALA A 103 7.03 0.67 -8.04
CA ALA A 103 6.25 1.80 -7.51
C ALA A 103 5.81 1.57 -6.06
N THR A 104 5.50 0.34 -5.68
CA THR A 104 5.12 0.02 -4.30
C THR A 104 5.71 -1.31 -3.87
N VAL A 105 6.12 -1.38 -2.60
CA VAL A 105 6.55 -2.60 -1.93
C VAL A 105 5.62 -2.85 -0.76
N THR A 106 5.05 -4.04 -0.64
CA THR A 106 4.32 -4.43 0.56
C THR A 106 5.03 -5.57 1.25
N ALA A 107 5.44 -5.35 2.49
CA ALA A 107 6.02 -6.38 3.33
C ALA A 107 4.91 -7.29 3.88
N HIS A 108 5.10 -8.60 3.70
CA HIS A 108 4.28 -9.66 4.24
C HIS A 108 5.08 -10.44 5.29
N PRO A 109 4.95 -10.10 6.58
CA PRO A 109 5.37 -11.00 7.64
C PRO A 109 4.46 -12.24 7.65
N ARG A 110 5.03 -13.43 7.83
CA ARG A 110 4.30 -14.70 7.95
C ARG A 110 3.26 -14.73 9.07
N THR A 111 3.44 -13.87 10.07
CA THR A 111 2.54 -13.70 11.22
C THR A 111 1.39 -12.73 10.93
N CYS A 112 1.47 -11.96 9.83
CA CYS A 112 0.45 -11.01 9.42
C CYS A 112 -0.70 -11.74 8.71
N PRO A 113 -1.97 -11.51 9.11
CA PRO A 113 -3.10 -12.05 8.39
C PRO A 113 -3.06 -11.68 6.89
N PRO A 114 -3.32 -12.62 5.96
CA PRO A 114 -3.31 -12.34 4.53
C PRO A 114 -4.17 -11.14 4.10
N GLY A 115 -5.36 -11.00 4.70
CA GLY A 115 -6.26 -9.88 4.45
C GLY A 115 -5.65 -8.52 4.79
N ASN A 116 -4.89 -8.43 5.88
CA ASN A 116 -4.19 -7.19 6.25
C ASN A 116 -3.07 -6.86 5.27
N THR A 117 -2.36 -7.87 4.76
CA THR A 117 -1.31 -7.67 3.74
C THR A 117 -1.91 -7.13 2.45
N ARG A 118 -3.05 -7.68 2.01
CA ARG A 118 -3.76 -7.19 0.81
C ARG A 118 -4.31 -5.78 1.00
N LEU A 119 -4.78 -5.46 2.21
CA LEU A 119 -5.21 -4.10 2.56
C LEU A 119 -4.04 -3.12 2.57
N ALA A 120 -2.88 -3.51 3.11
CA ALA A 120 -1.66 -2.70 3.08
C ALA A 120 -1.13 -2.50 1.65
N PHE A 121 -1.24 -3.52 0.79
CA PHE A 121 -0.94 -3.41 -0.64
C PHE A 121 -1.81 -2.35 -1.30
N LEU A 122 -3.12 -2.43 -1.10
CA LEU A 122 -4.07 -1.46 -1.65
C LEU A 122 -3.78 -0.03 -1.14
N LEU A 123 -3.55 0.14 0.16
CA LEU A 123 -3.16 1.43 0.74
C LEU A 123 -1.89 1.99 0.07
N GLY A 124 -0.86 1.16 -0.13
CA GLY A 124 0.37 1.57 -0.79
C GLY A 124 0.12 2.10 -2.21
N ARG A 125 -0.80 1.47 -2.95
CA ARG A 125 -1.23 1.94 -4.27
C ARG A 125 -1.85 3.32 -4.22
N TYR A 126 -2.74 3.58 -3.26
CA TYR A 126 -3.36 4.89 -3.08
C TYR A 126 -2.33 5.97 -2.75
N ILE A 127 -1.47 5.72 -1.75
CA ILE A 127 -0.43 6.68 -1.37
C ILE A 127 0.49 7.01 -2.56
N HIS A 128 0.88 6.00 -3.34
CA HIS A 128 1.72 6.22 -4.52
C HIS A 128 0.98 7.02 -5.61
N GLY A 129 -0.28 6.69 -5.88
CA GLY A 129 -1.11 7.40 -6.84
C GLY A 129 -1.28 8.88 -6.48
N ASP A 130 -1.54 9.18 -5.21
CA ASP A 130 -1.66 10.55 -4.70
C ASP A 130 -0.34 11.32 -4.83
N ARG A 131 0.79 10.66 -4.54
CA ARG A 131 2.13 11.26 -4.70
C ARG A 131 2.41 11.60 -6.16
N VAL A 132 2.17 10.67 -7.08
CA VAL A 132 2.36 10.88 -8.52
C VAL A 132 1.45 12.01 -9.02
N ALA A 133 0.19 12.06 -8.59
CA ALA A 133 -0.74 13.14 -8.93
C ALA A 133 -0.27 14.51 -8.41
N ALA A 134 0.45 14.53 -7.28
CA ALA A 134 1.10 15.72 -6.74
C ALA A 134 2.47 16.04 -7.38
N GLY A 135 2.94 15.25 -8.35
CA GLY A 135 4.22 15.43 -9.03
C GLY A 135 5.43 14.84 -8.26
N VAL A 136 5.18 13.92 -7.33
CA VAL A 136 6.22 13.17 -6.60
C VAL A 136 6.17 11.70 -7.03
N ASP A 137 7.11 11.29 -7.87
CA ASP A 137 7.25 9.89 -8.24
C ASP A 137 8.23 9.21 -7.26
N MET A 138 7.69 8.67 -6.17
CA MET A 138 8.49 8.04 -5.12
C MET A 138 7.85 6.73 -4.64
N PRO A 139 8.62 5.61 -4.62
CA PRO A 139 8.08 4.34 -4.17
C PRO A 139 7.59 4.36 -2.73
N VAL A 140 6.49 3.65 -2.47
CA VAL A 140 5.89 3.49 -1.13
C VAL A 140 6.19 2.11 -0.59
N VAL A 141 6.57 2.00 0.69
CA VAL A 141 6.63 0.70 1.39
C VAL A 141 5.50 0.62 2.41
N THR A 142 4.72 -0.46 2.40
CA THR A 142 3.64 -0.67 3.37
C THR A 142 3.71 -2.01 4.08
N VAL A 143 3.12 -2.07 5.28
CA VAL A 143 2.97 -3.31 6.07
C VAL A 143 1.66 -3.28 6.88
N GLY A 144 1.00 -4.43 6.95
CA GLY A 144 -0.37 -4.54 7.48
C GLY A 144 -0.49 -5.00 8.93
N CYS A 145 0.62 -5.16 9.64
CA CYS A 145 0.65 -5.56 11.04
C CYS A 145 1.39 -4.53 11.89
N ALA A 146 1.24 -4.64 13.21
CA ALA A 146 2.01 -3.86 14.15
C ALA A 146 3.51 -4.08 13.95
N LEU A 147 4.28 -2.99 13.98
CA LEU A 147 5.73 -3.00 13.89
C LEU A 147 6.35 -3.05 15.28
N ARG A 148 7.40 -3.86 15.44
CA ARG A 148 8.23 -3.93 16.64
C ARG A 148 9.55 -3.19 16.42
N PRO A 149 10.13 -2.56 17.46
CA PRO A 149 11.42 -1.88 17.38
C PRO A 149 12.55 -2.69 16.73
N GLU A 150 12.61 -3.99 17.04
CA GLU A 150 13.61 -4.92 16.48
C GLU A 150 13.51 -5.08 14.95
N GLU A 151 12.31 -4.89 14.36
CA GLU A 151 12.07 -5.10 12.93
C GLU A 151 12.64 -3.96 12.07
N PHE A 152 12.97 -2.81 12.68
CA PHE A 152 13.60 -1.69 11.97
C PHE A 152 15.09 -1.93 11.66
N GLY A 153 15.72 -2.95 12.25
CA GLY A 153 17.08 -3.36 11.95
C GLY A 153 18.15 -2.28 12.21
N GLY A 154 17.87 -1.31 13.08
CA GLY A 154 18.80 -0.21 13.42
C GLY A 154 19.03 0.83 12.31
N VAL A 155 18.30 0.73 11.19
CA VAL A 155 18.41 1.66 10.06
C VAL A 155 17.41 2.78 10.26
N GLY A 156 17.75 4.01 9.86
CA GLY A 156 16.89 5.20 9.91
C GLY A 156 15.62 5.02 9.08
N ILE A 157 14.69 4.24 9.60
CA ILE A 157 13.38 3.92 9.07
C ILE A 157 12.37 4.66 9.94
N MET A 158 11.52 5.47 9.32
CA MET A 158 10.43 6.17 9.97
C MET A 158 9.12 5.48 9.62
N PRO A 159 8.43 4.86 10.59
CA PRO A 159 7.09 4.35 10.38
C PRO A 159 6.06 5.49 10.45
N VAL A 160 5.14 5.52 9.50
CA VAL A 160 3.99 6.43 9.48
C VAL A 160 2.71 5.59 9.57
N SER A 161 1.90 5.83 10.60
CA SER A 161 0.67 5.07 10.81
C SER A 161 -0.48 5.61 9.96
N HIS A 162 -1.26 4.72 9.37
CA HIS A 162 -2.50 5.01 8.66
C HIS A 162 -3.65 4.20 9.24
N ARG A 163 -4.79 4.85 9.49
CA ARG A 163 -6.01 4.15 9.89
C ARG A 163 -6.83 3.82 8.67
N VAL A 164 -7.18 2.55 8.49
CA VAL A 164 -7.97 2.08 7.36
C VAL A 164 -9.23 1.42 7.90
N ARG A 165 -10.39 1.88 7.48
CA ARG A 165 -11.68 1.28 7.80
C ARG A 165 -12.13 0.43 6.62
N LEU A 166 -12.35 -0.86 6.86
CA LEU A 166 -12.82 -1.80 5.86
C LEU A 166 -14.31 -2.08 6.11
N LEU A 167 -15.16 -1.87 5.11
CA LEU A 167 -16.55 -2.34 5.14
C LEU A 167 -16.56 -3.82 4.79
N ASP A 168 -16.82 -4.67 5.78
CA ASP A 168 -16.91 -6.11 5.59
C ASP A 168 -18.17 -6.53 4.80
N GLY A 169 -18.25 -7.81 4.41
CA GLY A 169 -19.40 -8.35 3.69
C GLY A 169 -20.72 -8.34 4.49
N GLY A 170 -20.65 -8.13 5.80
CA GLY A 170 -21.81 -7.96 6.68
C GLY A 170 -22.28 -6.51 6.83
N GLY A 171 -21.64 -5.56 6.12
CA GLY A 171 -21.98 -4.14 6.19
C GLY A 171 -21.44 -3.44 7.44
N ARG A 172 -20.49 -4.03 8.17
CA ARG A 172 -19.84 -3.42 9.33
C ARG A 172 -18.50 -2.82 8.93
N TRP A 173 -18.23 -1.61 9.43
CA TRP A 173 -16.90 -1.00 9.34
C TRP A 173 -15.97 -1.55 10.42
N VAL A 174 -14.83 -2.09 10.00
CA VAL A 174 -13.76 -2.59 10.87
C VAL A 174 -12.53 -1.71 10.69
N GLU A 175 -11.94 -1.21 11.78
CA GLU A 175 -10.73 -0.38 11.72
C GLU A 175 -9.47 -1.24 11.80
N HIS A 176 -8.48 -0.90 10.98
CA HIS A 176 -7.16 -1.50 10.94
C HIS A 176 -6.09 -0.40 10.96
N THR A 177 -4.98 -0.66 11.63
CA THR A 177 -3.78 0.18 11.53
C THR A 177 -2.80 -0.44 10.56
N MET A 178 -2.49 0.30 9.51
CA MET A 178 -1.47 -0.03 8.52
C MET A 178 -0.29 0.93 8.69
N TRP A 179 0.88 0.54 8.22
CA TRP A 179 2.07 1.38 8.33
C TRP A 179 2.68 1.61 6.96
N GLU A 180 3.01 2.86 6.68
CA GLU A 180 3.99 3.22 5.66
C GLU A 180 5.39 3.21 6.31
N VAL A 181 6.38 2.71 5.58
CA VAL A 181 7.76 2.60 6.05
C VAL A 181 8.65 3.37 5.09
N MET A 182 9.34 4.39 5.60
CA MET A 182 10.23 5.23 4.79
C MET A 182 11.62 5.30 5.38
N SER A 183 12.65 5.62 4.59
CA SER A 183 13.93 6.03 5.16
C SER A 183 13.86 7.48 5.68
N LEU A 184 14.63 7.79 6.72
CA LEU A 184 14.70 9.11 7.37
C LEU A 184 15.07 10.24 6.38
N PRO A 185 16.06 10.06 5.48
CA PRO A 185 16.36 11.07 4.47
C PRO A 185 15.20 11.31 3.49
N ARG A 186 14.43 10.26 3.15
CA ARG A 186 13.24 10.40 2.31
C ARG A 186 12.10 11.13 3.03
N TYR A 187 11.93 10.89 4.33
CA TYR A 187 10.95 11.62 5.14
C TYR A 187 11.27 13.11 5.21
N ALA A 188 12.54 13.47 5.46
CA ALA A 188 12.98 14.85 5.48
C ALA A 188 12.81 15.57 4.12
N ALA A 189 12.88 14.84 3.00
CA ALA A 189 12.59 15.40 1.68
C ALA A 189 11.09 15.73 1.52
N LEU A 190 10.19 14.78 1.82
CA LEU A 190 8.75 15.00 1.72
C LEU A 190 8.23 16.09 2.68
N ALA A 191 8.75 16.13 3.91
CA ALA A 191 8.35 17.12 4.91
C ALA A 191 8.70 18.56 4.49
N ARG A 192 9.86 18.76 3.82
CA ARG A 192 10.27 20.07 3.28
C ARG A 192 9.36 20.58 2.15
N GLU A 193 8.67 19.67 1.46
CA GLU A 193 7.77 20.02 0.35
C GLU A 193 6.32 20.29 0.80
N ASN A 194 6.01 20.21 2.10
CA ASN A 194 4.63 20.27 2.65
C ASN A 194 3.66 19.24 2.01
N ARG A 195 4.18 18.07 1.63
CA ARG A 195 3.40 16.99 0.98
C ARG A 195 3.06 15.83 1.94
N LEU A 196 3.25 16.03 3.24
CA LEU A 196 2.87 15.12 4.34
C LEU A 196 1.73 15.72 5.16
#